data_AF-A0A6P1BEI3-F1
#
_entry.id   AF-A0A6P1BEI3-F1
#
_cell.length_a   1.000
_cell.length_b   1.000
_cell.length_c   1.000
_cell.angle_alpha   90.00
_cell.angle_beta   90.00
_cell.angle_gamma   90.00
#
_symmetry.space_group_name_H-M   'P 1'
#
loop_
_entity.id
_entity.type
_entity.pdbx_description
1 polymer ?
#
loop_
_entity_poly.entity_id
_entity_poly.type
_entity_poly.pdbx_seq_one_letter_code
_entity_poly.pdbx_strand_id
1 'polypeptide(L)' 'MNCTAPMQPRFLVRKGSTDWMVYDRQRKGAAQLNDYSLAEKLTKEQAEQIKQRLATWNPQPA' A
#
# COMPACT_ATOMS: atom_id res chain seq x y z
N MET A 1 -1.30 -30.63 0.00
CA MET A 1 -0.37 -29.68 0.65
C MET A 1 -0.59 -28.35 -0.04
N ASN A 2 -1.52 -27.54 0.48
CA ASN A 2 -1.86 -26.27 -0.14
C ASN A 2 -0.79 -25.28 0.33
N CYS A 3 0.26 -25.11 -0.47
CA CYS A 3 1.21 -24.04 -0.28
C CYS A 3 0.47 -22.73 -0.53
N THR A 4 -0.20 -22.21 0.49
CA THR A 4 -0.75 -20.87 0.50
C THR A 4 0.44 -19.94 0.36
N ALA A 5 0.82 -19.62 -0.88
CA ALA A 5 1.79 -18.58 -1.15
C ALA A 5 1.35 -17.38 -0.31
N PRO A 6 2.23 -16.79 0.52
CA PRO A 6 1.84 -15.72 1.43
C PRO A 6 1.11 -14.69 0.58
N MET A 7 -0.15 -14.39 0.91
CA MET A 7 -0.95 -13.40 0.19
C MET A 7 -0.15 -12.11 0.19
N GLN A 8 0.49 -11.86 -0.93
CA GLN A 8 1.44 -10.78 -1.09
C GLN A 8 0.65 -9.48 -0.88
N PRO A 9 0.98 -8.65 0.15
CA PRO A 9 0.16 -7.51 0.50
C PRO A 9 -0.01 -6.57 -0.70
N ARG A 10 -1.25 -6.28 -1.07
CA ARG A 10 -1.57 -5.46 -2.25
C ARG A 10 -0.83 -4.12 -2.24
N PHE A 11 -0.67 -3.53 -1.06
CA PHE A 11 -0.02 -2.26 -0.83
C PHE A 11 1.39 -2.45 -0.25
N LEU A 12 2.37 -1.74 -0.80
CA LEU A 12 3.76 -1.77 -0.36
C LEU A 12 4.27 -0.34 -0.15
N VAL A 13 5.01 -0.08 0.92
CA VAL A 13 5.71 1.20 1.09
C VAL A 13 6.99 1.17 0.27
N ARG A 14 7.13 2.12 -0.67
CA ARG A 14 8.27 2.25 -1.56
C ARG A 14 8.85 3.64 -1.45
N LYS A 15 10.18 3.74 -1.35
CA LYS A 15 10.89 5.02 -1.40
C LYS A 15 11.06 5.44 -2.88
N GLY A 16 10.64 6.65 -3.21
CA GLY A 16 10.96 7.35 -4.45
C GLY A 16 12.31 8.06 -4.37
N SER A 17 12.52 9.08 -5.21
CA SER A 17 13.79 9.82 -5.26
C SER A 17 14.01 10.66 -3.99
N THR A 18 13.00 11.40 -3.57
CA THR A 18 13.05 12.28 -2.39
C THR A 18 12.05 11.87 -1.32
N ASP A 19 10.92 11.32 -1.75
CA ASP A 19 9.78 11.02 -0.89
C ASP A 19 9.46 9.52 -0.82
N TRP A 20 8.47 9.16 -0.03
CA TRP A 20 7.89 7.83 0.05
C TRP A 20 6.53 7.78 -0.63
N MET A 21 6.14 6.58 -1.05
CA MET A 21 4.82 6.33 -1.62
C MET A 21 4.30 4.97 -1.17
N VAL A 22 2.99 4.80 -1.17
CA VAL A 22 2.37 3.47 -1.08
C VAL A 22 2.11 2.99 -2.50
N TYR A 23 2.80 1.94 -2.91
CA TYR A 23 2.65 1.28 -4.19
C TYR A 23 1.51 0.26 -4.12
N ASP A 24 0.48 0.43 -4.96
CA ASP A 24 -0.57 -0.56 -5.18
C ASP A 24 -0.13 -1.49 -6.31
N ARG A 25 0.13 -2.75 -5.98
CA ARG A 25 0.52 -3.77 -6.95
C ARG A 25 -0.57 -4.11 -7.95
N GLN A 26 -1.83 -3.98 -7.56
CA GLN A 26 -2.95 -4.27 -8.43
C GLN A 26 -3.13 -3.18 -9.50
N ARG A 27 -2.88 -1.92 -9.13
CA ARG A 27 -2.91 -0.78 -10.06
C ARG A 27 -1.56 -0.45 -10.69
N LYS A 28 -0.50 -1.15 -10.27
CA LYS A 28 0.89 -0.97 -10.73
C LYS A 28 1.38 0.48 -10.60
N GLY A 29 0.92 1.20 -9.58
CA GLY A 29 1.19 2.63 -9.41
C GLY A 29 1.06 3.08 -7.96
N ALA A 30 1.04 4.39 -7.72
CA ALA A 30 0.73 4.92 -6.40
C ALA A 30 -0.70 4.52 -6.02
N ALA A 31 -0.89 4.08 -4.78
CA ALA A 31 -2.17 3.73 -4.24
C ALA A 31 -3.07 4.97 -4.27
N GLN A 32 -4.29 4.82 -4.76
CA GLN A 32 -5.26 5.91 -4.70
C GLN A 32 -5.84 5.95 -3.30
N LEU A 33 -5.77 7.12 -2.67
CA LEU A 33 -6.43 7.39 -1.40
C LEU A 33 -7.91 7.67 -1.62
N ASN A 34 -8.68 7.59 -0.54
CA ASN A 34 -10.13 7.84 -0.57
C ASN A 34 -10.46 9.29 -1.00
N ASP A 35 -9.56 10.24 -0.72
CA ASP A 35 -9.64 11.65 -1.10
C ASP A 35 -9.25 11.92 -2.57
N TYR A 36 -9.30 10.92 -3.45
CA TYR A 36 -8.83 10.98 -4.85
C TYR A 36 -7.35 11.34 -5.05
N SER A 37 -6.62 11.58 -3.96
CA SER A 37 -5.20 11.89 -3.94
C SER A 37 -4.38 10.62 -4.10
N LEU A 38 -3.22 10.72 -4.75
CA LEU A 38 -2.28 9.61 -4.85
C LEU A 38 -1.45 9.53 -3.56
N ALA A 39 -1.18 8.31 -3.10
CA ALA A 39 -0.31 8.04 -1.96
C ALA A 39 1.17 8.19 -2.34
N GLU A 40 1.54 9.33 -2.90
CA GLU A 40 2.89 9.72 -3.29
C GLU A 40 3.32 10.98 -2.53
N LYS A 41 4.62 11.32 -2.56
CA LYS A 41 5.17 12.48 -1.83
C LYS A 41 4.93 12.44 -0.31
N LEU A 42 4.93 11.24 0.25
CA LEU A 42 4.70 11.01 1.68
C LEU A 42 6.03 10.91 2.43
N THR A 43 5.99 11.16 3.73
CA THR A 43 7.06 10.65 4.59
C THR A 43 6.92 9.14 4.78
N LYS A 44 7.99 8.49 5.24
CA LYS A 44 7.96 7.04 5.56
C LYS A 44 6.82 6.71 6.52
N GLU A 45 6.62 7.56 7.53
CA GLU A 45 5.62 7.37 8.58
C GLU A 45 4.20 7.50 8.03
N GLN A 46 3.95 8.51 7.20
CA GLN A 46 2.67 8.66 6.50
C GLN A 46 2.40 7.49 5.56
N ALA A 47 3.41 7.01 4.83
CA ALA A 47 3.26 5.87 3.93
C ALA A 47 2.92 4.57 4.69
N GLU A 48 3.54 4.32 5.84
CA GLU A 48 3.19 3.19 6.70
C GLU A 48 1.77 3.33 7.28
N GLN A 49 1.40 4.52 7.75
CA GLN A 49 0.06 4.77 8.29
C GLN A 49 -1.03 4.58 7.22
N ILE A 50 -0.79 5.03 6.00
CA ILE A 50 -1.68 4.82 4.85
C ILE A 50 -1.74 3.34 4.47
N LYS A 51 -0.60 2.64 4.40
CA LYS A 51 -0.56 1.19 4.15
C LYS A 51 -1.41 0.43 5.16
N GLN A 52 -1.29 0.78 6.45
CA GLN A 52 -2.11 0.16 7.50
C GLN A 52 -3.59 0.47 7.32
N ARG A 53 -3.97 1.73 7.06
CA ARG A 53 -5.37 2.10 6.78
C ARG A 53 -5.93 1.34 5.58
N LEU A 54 -5.16 1.21 4.50
CA LEU A 54 -5.55 0.48 3.29
C LEU A 54 -5.65 -1.04 3.52
N ALA A 55 -4.79 -1.59 4.39
CA ALA A 55 -4.87 -2.99 4.81
C ALA A 55 -6.08 -3.25 5.73
N THR A 56 -6.42 -2.32 6.61
CA THR A 56 -7.58 -2.44 7.52
C THR A 56 -8.90 -2.24 6.79
N TRP A 57 -8.97 -1.33 5.80
CA TRP A 57 -10.20 -1.08 5.03
C TRP A 57 -10.58 -2.26 4.14
N ASN A 58 -9.59 -3.03 3.69
CA ASN A 58 -9.82 -4.24 2.91
C ASN A 58 -9.64 -5.45 3.82
N PRO A 59 -10.67 -5.89 4.59
CA PRO A 59 -10.54 -7.11 5.38
C PRO A 59 -10.41 -8.27 4.39
N GLN A 60 -9.18 -8.61 4.02
CA GLN A 60 -8.92 -9.93 3.48
C GLN A 60 -8.99 -10.87 4.69
N PRO A 61 -9.94 -11.83 4.70
CA PRO A 61 -9.96 -12.84 5.75
C PRO A 61 -8.65 -13.62 5.69
N ALA A 62 -8.14 -13.92 6.89
CA ALA A 62 -6.93 -14.69 7.13
C ALA A 62 -6.96 -16.08 6.46
#